data_AF-A0A2Z4WE90-F1
#
_entry.id   AF-A0A2Z4WE90-F1
#
_cell.length_a   1.000
_cell.length_b   1.000
_cell.length_c   1.000
_cell.angle_alpha   90.00
_cell.angle_beta   90.00
_cell.angle_gamma   90.00
#
_symmetry.space_group_name_H-M   'P 1'
#
loop_
_entity.id
_entity.type
_entity.pdbx_description
1 polymer ?
#
loop_
_entity_poly.entity_id
_entity_poly.type
_entity_poly.pdbx_seq_one_letter_code
_entity_poly.pdbx_strand_id
1 'polypeptide(L)'
;MRKGRVLIIFFLIISLVLSGCNNAKEMAKEKENNFEIKSALKIVNNYIGYLQKDDYTNAKKLYTKELSSKSKKVEDGELKIKGFTINNVNEIGRSALVELKVARCSEKYAQAFLDNLAIKVTKEGSEYKISDIKYSPEKEGFIESGKVRQRNKTNVKTDLILEKGSIPTYFFPKVDAGNIHKVLVSKEEFGRLQFNYNADKIAISTKGKMPFIGIIIIDDSLAVQGPSSGAGSTPPSGGTTGGQSSSGMKEIPIGKEIISLDVLKDKNIDFLVFSQDDEFVLCQYSDSNNGKFIRVYNTGEGSLIPVNLESIFPVDKVNILFNGFDKETLNFQVVKRNEKDNVDGNIIGNWSLDLKEFKLTKI
;
A
#
# COMPACT_ATOMS: atom_id res chain seq x y z
N MET A 1 -10.08 32.31 83.59
CA MET A 1 -9.79 30.90 83.23
C MET A 1 -10.82 30.40 82.21
N ARG A 2 -10.41 29.51 81.30
CA ARG A 2 -11.20 28.87 80.21
C ARG A 2 -11.58 29.72 78.97
N LYS A 3 -10.63 30.46 78.39
CA LYS A 3 -10.70 30.90 76.97
C LYS A 3 -9.43 30.60 76.14
N GLY A 4 -8.36 30.08 76.75
CA GLY A 4 -7.08 29.82 76.06
C GLY A 4 -6.85 28.39 75.53
N ARG A 5 -7.79 27.45 75.72
CA ARG A 5 -7.61 26.03 75.30
C ARG A 5 -8.29 25.66 73.98
N VAL A 6 -9.21 26.48 73.48
CA VAL A 6 -9.97 26.18 72.25
C VAL A 6 -9.23 26.70 71.00
N LEU A 7 -8.45 27.79 71.12
CA LEU A 7 -7.73 28.37 69.99
C LEU A 7 -6.50 27.55 69.56
N ILE A 8 -5.87 26.83 70.50
CA ILE A 8 -4.67 26.00 70.22
C ILE A 8 -5.06 24.69 69.51
N ILE A 9 -6.25 24.15 69.79
CA ILE A 9 -6.76 22.93 69.15
C ILE A 9 -7.16 23.22 67.69
N PHE A 10 -7.68 24.41 67.40
CA PHE A 10 -8.03 24.80 66.03
C PHE A 10 -6.80 25.05 65.14
N PHE A 11 -5.70 25.54 65.71
CA PHE A 11 -4.43 25.74 64.99
C PHE A 11 -3.65 24.44 64.74
N LEU A 12 -3.85 23.40 65.57
CA LEU A 12 -3.22 22.08 65.41
C LEU A 12 -3.92 21.18 64.38
N ILE A 13 -5.18 21.47 64.02
CA ILE A 13 -5.93 20.68 63.01
C ILE A 13 -5.68 21.21 61.59
N ILE A 14 -5.36 22.50 61.42
CA ILE A 14 -5.08 23.12 60.12
C ILE A 14 -3.68 22.77 59.59
N SER A 15 -2.72 22.43 60.46
CA SER A 15 -1.38 22.00 60.05
C SER A 15 -1.31 20.57 59.51
N LEU A 16 -2.38 19.78 59.63
CA LEU A 16 -2.47 18.41 59.10
C LEU A 16 -3.00 18.33 57.66
N VAL A 17 -3.50 19.43 57.09
CA VAL A 17 -4.05 19.45 55.72
C VAL A 17 -3.00 19.83 54.65
N LEU A 18 -1.76 20.14 55.07
CA LEU A 18 -0.66 20.50 54.14
C LEU A 18 0.27 19.34 53.76
N SER A 19 -0.02 18.11 54.20
CA SER A 19 0.72 16.90 53.78
C SER A 19 0.11 16.21 52.54
N GLY A 20 -0.66 16.93 51.73
CA GLY A 20 -1.32 16.43 50.52
C GLY A 20 -0.51 16.55 49.22
N CYS A 21 0.80 16.80 49.27
CA CYS A 21 1.63 17.06 48.08
C CYS A 21 2.52 15.87 47.66
N ASN A 22 2.16 14.63 48.04
CA ASN A 22 2.81 13.42 47.53
C ASN A 22 1.94 12.67 46.49
N ASN A 23 0.61 12.64 46.67
CA ASN A 23 -0.28 11.90 45.77
C ASN A 23 -0.39 12.53 44.37
N ALA A 24 -0.24 13.85 44.23
CA ALA A 24 -0.24 14.50 42.92
C ALA A 24 1.03 14.18 42.10
N LYS A 25 2.17 13.98 42.76
CA LYS A 25 3.43 13.55 42.11
C LYS A 25 3.45 12.06 41.82
N GLU A 26 2.84 11.22 42.66
CA GLU A 26 2.67 9.79 42.39
C GLU A 26 1.63 9.52 41.30
N MET A 27 0.47 10.19 41.30
CA MET A 27 -0.52 10.11 40.21
C MET A 27 0.03 10.65 38.88
N ALA A 28 0.88 11.68 38.92
CA ALA A 28 1.57 12.18 37.73
C ALA A 28 2.62 11.18 37.21
N LYS A 29 3.40 10.54 38.10
CA LYS A 29 4.35 9.46 37.74
C LYS A 29 3.67 8.18 37.26
N GLU A 30 2.48 7.85 37.77
CA GLU A 30 1.67 6.71 37.31
C GLU A 30 1.15 6.95 35.89
N LYS A 31 0.61 8.15 35.61
CA LYS A 31 0.20 8.55 34.25
C LYS A 31 1.38 8.54 33.27
N GLU A 32 2.55 9.00 33.69
CA GLU A 32 3.77 9.01 32.87
C GLU A 32 4.27 7.58 32.54
N ASN A 33 3.87 6.56 33.30
CA ASN A 33 4.30 5.16 33.12
C ASN A 33 3.33 4.31 32.29
N ASN A 34 2.13 4.78 31.98
CA ASN A 34 1.16 4.02 31.21
C ASN A 34 1.54 3.96 29.72
N PHE A 35 1.34 2.79 29.11
CA PHE A 35 1.56 2.60 27.69
C PHE A 35 0.40 3.21 26.89
N GLU A 36 0.71 3.85 25.77
CA GLU A 36 -0.25 4.52 24.90
C GLU A 36 -0.12 3.95 23.49
N ILE A 37 -1.12 3.19 23.05
CA ILE A 37 -1.16 2.60 21.71
C ILE A 37 -0.96 3.66 20.62
N LYS A 38 -1.57 4.85 20.74
CA LYS A 38 -1.44 5.91 19.74
C LYS A 38 0.01 6.35 19.52
N SER A 39 0.80 6.41 20.58
CA SER A 39 2.22 6.74 20.52
C SER A 39 3.01 5.63 19.82
N ALA A 40 2.68 4.36 20.09
CA ALA A 40 3.27 3.22 19.36
C ALA A 40 2.92 3.22 17.87
N LEU A 41 1.66 3.46 17.50
CA LEU A 41 1.22 3.54 16.12
C LEU A 41 1.90 4.70 15.36
N LYS A 42 2.12 5.84 16.02
CA LYS A 42 2.90 6.94 15.45
C LYS A 42 4.33 6.53 15.13
N ILE A 43 4.98 5.75 16.01
CA ILE A 43 6.33 5.21 15.73
C ILE A 43 6.30 4.30 14.51
N VAL A 44 5.32 3.40 14.41
CA VAL A 44 5.19 2.49 13.27
C VAL A 44 4.92 3.24 11.96
N ASN A 45 3.99 4.19 11.95
CA ASN A 45 3.69 5.00 10.76
C ASN A 45 4.90 5.81 10.31
N ASN A 46 5.63 6.43 11.25
CA ASN A 46 6.86 7.15 10.93
C ASN A 46 7.92 6.21 10.35
N TYR A 47 8.07 5.02 10.94
CA TYR A 47 9.02 4.02 10.45
C TYR A 47 8.74 3.63 9.00
N ILE A 48 7.51 3.22 8.68
CA ILE A 48 7.15 2.87 7.30
C ILE A 48 7.24 4.08 6.37
N GLY A 49 6.83 5.28 6.83
CA GLY A 49 6.93 6.51 6.06
C GLY A 49 8.38 6.89 5.71
N TYR A 50 9.34 6.63 6.59
CA TYR A 50 10.76 6.75 6.27
C TYR A 50 11.20 5.70 5.24
N LEU A 51 10.77 4.44 5.38
CA LEU A 51 11.11 3.39 4.41
C LEU A 51 10.53 3.65 3.01
N GLN A 52 9.32 4.22 2.90
CA GLN A 52 8.72 4.63 1.63
C GLN A 52 9.55 5.70 0.89
N LYS A 53 10.37 6.45 1.62
CA LYS A 53 11.24 7.52 1.11
C LYS A 53 12.71 7.11 1.06
N ASP A 54 13.00 5.82 1.26
CA ASP A 54 14.37 5.28 1.38
C ASP A 54 15.21 5.95 2.49
N ASP A 55 14.57 6.56 3.49
CA ASP A 55 15.24 7.22 4.60
C ASP A 55 15.58 6.23 5.72
N TYR A 56 16.47 5.28 5.39
CA TYR A 56 16.91 4.24 6.32
C TYR A 56 17.62 4.81 7.55
N THR A 57 18.21 6.00 7.43
CA THR A 57 18.90 6.68 8.53
C THR A 57 17.91 7.11 9.61
N ASN A 58 16.83 7.81 9.24
CA ASN A 58 15.83 8.22 10.21
C ASN A 58 14.96 7.05 10.68
N ALA A 59 14.70 6.05 9.83
CA ALA A 59 14.04 4.81 10.24
C ALA A 59 14.78 4.11 11.40
N LYS A 60 16.12 3.98 11.30
CA LYS A 60 16.96 3.35 12.34
C LYS A 60 16.99 4.11 13.67
N LYS A 61 16.74 5.44 13.68
CA LYS A 61 16.66 6.22 14.93
C LYS A 61 15.47 5.84 15.81
N LEU A 62 14.48 5.14 15.24
CA LEU A 62 13.32 4.64 15.95
C LEU A 62 13.59 3.31 16.67
N TYR A 63 14.75 2.68 16.46
CA TYR A 63 15.08 1.40 17.06
C TYR A 63 15.52 1.54 18.52
N THR A 64 15.32 0.48 19.30
CA THR A 64 16.05 0.30 20.56
C THR A 64 17.54 0.14 20.28
N LYS A 65 18.38 0.36 21.29
CA LYS A 65 19.84 0.15 21.17
C LYS A 65 20.17 -1.28 20.73
N GLU A 66 19.45 -2.27 21.27
CA GLU A 66 19.65 -3.69 20.96
C GLU A 66 19.32 -4.01 19.50
N LEU A 67 18.19 -3.53 18.97
CA LEU A 67 17.84 -3.75 17.57
C LEU A 67 18.82 -3.01 16.65
N SER A 68 19.23 -1.80 17.02
CA SER A 68 20.22 -1.03 16.28
C SER A 68 21.57 -1.74 16.18
N SER A 69 22.05 -2.40 17.24
CA SER A 69 23.34 -3.10 17.21
C SER A 69 23.32 -4.38 16.36
N LYS A 70 22.14 -4.98 16.16
CA LYS A 70 21.95 -6.14 15.28
C LYS A 70 21.70 -5.75 13.82
N SER A 71 21.39 -4.47 13.56
CA SER A 71 21.01 -3.97 12.25
C SER A 71 22.23 -3.63 11.39
N LYS A 72 22.43 -4.36 10.29
CA LYS A 72 23.48 -4.05 9.31
C LYS A 72 23.01 -3.01 8.29
N LYS A 73 23.96 -2.34 7.64
CA LYS A 73 23.66 -1.61 6.40
C LYS A 73 23.56 -2.65 5.29
N VAL A 74 22.43 -2.66 4.60
CA VAL A 74 22.24 -3.41 3.35
C VAL A 74 22.24 -2.36 2.23
N GLU A 75 22.68 -2.75 1.04
CA GLU A 75 22.63 -1.90 -0.14
C GLU A 75 21.19 -1.52 -0.50
N ASP A 76 21.04 -0.43 -1.25
CA ASP A 76 19.74 0.06 -1.67
C ASP A 76 19.05 -0.97 -2.58
N GLY A 77 17.84 -1.37 -2.20
CA GLY A 77 17.05 -2.34 -2.96
C GLY A 77 16.24 -1.69 -4.08
N GLU A 78 16.01 -2.45 -5.16
CA GLU A 78 15.16 -2.01 -6.30
C GLU A 78 13.65 -2.02 -5.97
N LEU A 79 13.25 -2.61 -4.84
CA LEU A 79 11.86 -2.74 -4.41
C LEU A 79 11.46 -1.58 -3.50
N LYS A 80 10.43 -0.83 -3.88
CA LYS A 80 9.93 0.30 -3.11
C LYS A 80 8.60 -0.04 -2.45
N ILE A 81 8.43 0.40 -1.20
CA ILE A 81 7.12 0.37 -0.54
C ILE A 81 6.26 1.46 -1.19
N LYS A 82 5.16 1.07 -1.83
CA LYS A 82 4.20 2.02 -2.39
C LYS A 82 2.99 2.22 -1.49
N GLY A 83 2.66 1.24 -0.65
CA GLY A 83 1.60 1.41 0.35
C GLY A 83 1.67 0.39 1.47
N PHE A 84 0.88 0.63 2.52
CA PHE A 84 0.73 -0.29 3.65
C PHE A 84 -0.63 -0.09 4.33
N THR A 85 -1.07 -1.10 5.06
CA THR A 85 -2.21 -1.03 5.98
C THR A 85 -1.87 -1.73 7.30
N ILE A 86 -2.55 -1.34 8.38
CA ILE A 86 -2.41 -1.96 9.71
C ILE A 86 -3.60 -2.90 9.90
N ASN A 87 -3.32 -4.20 10.06
CA ASN A 87 -4.36 -5.21 10.20
C ASN A 87 -4.73 -5.47 11.65
N ASN A 88 -3.74 -5.41 12.54
CA ASN A 88 -3.92 -5.81 13.93
C ASN A 88 -2.96 -5.08 14.86
N VAL A 89 -3.41 -4.83 16.08
CA VAL A 89 -2.66 -4.15 17.13
C VAL A 89 -2.95 -4.87 18.44
N ASN A 90 -1.90 -5.42 19.07
CA ASN A 90 -2.01 -6.11 20.34
C ASN A 90 -1.14 -5.42 21.39
N GLU A 91 -1.76 -4.85 22.43
CA GLU A 91 -1.06 -4.26 23.58
C GLU A 91 -0.71 -5.33 24.61
N ILE A 92 0.56 -5.38 25.00
CA ILE A 92 1.12 -6.33 25.96
C ILE A 92 1.98 -5.56 26.96
N GLY A 93 1.40 -5.22 28.10
CA GLY A 93 2.08 -4.49 29.18
C GLY A 93 2.62 -3.13 28.70
N ARG A 94 3.95 -3.00 28.61
CA ARG A 94 4.63 -1.78 28.12
C ARG A 94 5.05 -1.87 26.65
N SER A 95 4.34 -2.67 25.87
CA SER A 95 4.64 -2.87 24.47
C SER A 95 3.37 -3.04 23.64
N ALA A 96 3.49 -2.81 22.34
CA ALA A 96 2.49 -3.20 21.36
C ALA A 96 3.15 -3.99 20.23
N LEU A 97 2.49 -5.04 19.79
CA LEU A 97 2.78 -5.71 18.53
C LEU A 97 1.81 -5.18 17.48
N VAL A 98 2.34 -4.57 16.43
CA VAL A 98 1.57 -4.01 15.32
C VAL A 98 1.84 -4.85 14.07
N GLU A 99 0.79 -5.42 13.50
CA GLU A 99 0.87 -6.26 12.31
C GLU A 99 0.39 -5.47 11.09
N LEU A 100 1.21 -5.45 10.05
CA LEU A 100 1.00 -4.65 8.85
C LEU A 100 1.07 -5.54 7.61
N LYS A 101 0.31 -5.16 6.61
CA LYS A 101 0.54 -5.58 5.23
C LYS A 101 1.25 -4.47 4.46
N VAL A 102 2.31 -4.83 3.75
CA VAL A 102 3.18 -3.90 3.03
C VAL A 102 3.19 -4.29 1.56
N ALA A 103 2.79 -3.34 0.72
CA ALA A 103 2.74 -3.48 -0.72
C ALA A 103 4.00 -2.87 -1.35
N ARG A 104 4.77 -3.68 -2.07
CA ARG A 104 5.98 -3.25 -2.79
C ARG A 104 5.88 -3.55 -4.27
N CYS A 105 6.58 -2.75 -5.06
CA CYS A 105 6.78 -3.03 -6.47
C CYS A 105 8.23 -2.72 -6.89
N SER A 106 8.68 -3.36 -7.97
CA SER A 106 9.95 -2.99 -8.61
C SER A 106 9.74 -1.74 -9.47
N GLU A 107 10.69 -0.81 -9.39
CA GLU A 107 10.71 0.36 -10.28
C GLU A 107 11.25 0.03 -11.67
N LYS A 108 11.84 -1.16 -11.85
CA LYS A 108 12.45 -1.61 -13.11
C LYS A 108 11.65 -2.69 -13.81
N TYR A 109 11.15 -3.66 -13.04
CA TYR A 109 10.49 -4.85 -13.57
C TYR A 109 8.99 -4.87 -13.24
N ALA A 110 8.25 -5.65 -14.01
CA ALA A 110 6.85 -5.97 -13.77
C ALA A 110 6.74 -6.98 -12.61
N GLN A 111 6.97 -6.50 -11.38
CA GLN A 111 6.99 -7.31 -10.16
C GLN A 111 6.29 -6.60 -9.00
N ALA A 112 5.51 -7.37 -8.25
CA ALA A 112 4.77 -6.94 -7.08
C ALA A 112 4.99 -7.90 -5.92
N PHE A 113 5.01 -7.36 -4.70
CA PHE A 113 5.14 -8.12 -3.48
C PHE A 113 4.13 -7.61 -2.46
N LEU A 114 3.51 -8.56 -1.75
CA LEU A 114 2.73 -8.30 -0.56
C LEU A 114 3.42 -9.04 0.58
N ASP A 115 3.83 -8.29 1.59
CA ASP A 115 4.56 -8.79 2.75
C ASP A 115 3.77 -8.54 4.02
N ASN A 116 3.91 -9.42 5.01
CA ASN A 116 3.49 -9.14 6.37
C ASN A 116 4.69 -8.69 7.20
N LEU A 117 4.53 -7.60 7.95
CA LEU A 117 5.47 -7.15 8.98
C LEU A 117 4.79 -7.18 10.34
N ALA A 118 5.47 -7.72 11.35
CA ALA A 118 5.07 -7.59 12.74
C ALA A 118 6.12 -6.76 13.49
N ILE A 119 5.74 -5.55 13.88
CA ILE A 119 6.62 -4.56 14.50
C ILE A 119 6.27 -4.46 15.98
N LYS A 120 7.22 -4.80 16.85
CA LYS A 120 7.07 -4.64 18.29
C LYS A 120 7.63 -3.29 18.72
N VAL A 121 6.78 -2.46 19.32
CA VAL A 121 7.16 -1.18 19.92
C VAL A 121 7.13 -1.32 21.44
N THR A 122 8.19 -0.89 22.13
CA THR A 122 8.30 -0.90 23.59
C THR A 122 8.47 0.52 24.11
N LYS A 123 7.92 0.77 25.30
CA LYS A 123 8.15 2.02 26.03
C LYS A 123 9.37 1.88 26.95
N GLU A 124 10.41 2.68 26.71
CA GLU A 124 11.62 2.77 27.52
C GLU A 124 11.65 4.15 28.21
N GLY A 125 11.27 4.20 29.49
CA GLY A 125 11.05 5.48 30.18
C GLY A 125 9.89 6.25 29.54
N SER A 126 10.17 7.45 29.01
CA SER A 126 9.20 8.27 28.29
C SER A 126 9.19 8.03 26.77
N GLU A 127 10.14 7.28 26.22
CA GLU A 127 10.31 7.10 24.78
C GLU A 127 9.66 5.80 24.29
N TYR A 128 9.16 5.81 23.06
CA TYR A 128 8.69 4.62 22.35
C TYR A 128 9.69 4.26 21.27
N LYS A 129 10.11 3.00 21.24
CA LYS A 129 11.13 2.48 20.32
C LYS A 129 10.72 1.13 19.75
N ILE A 130 11.17 0.83 18.54
CA ILE A 130 10.99 -0.47 17.89
C ILE A 130 12.02 -1.43 18.45
N SER A 131 11.55 -2.47 19.12
CA SER A 131 12.41 -3.48 19.75
C SER A 131 12.63 -4.71 18.86
N ASP A 132 11.66 -5.03 18.00
CA ASP A 132 11.71 -6.21 17.13
C ASP A 132 10.90 -5.98 15.85
N ILE A 133 11.35 -6.57 14.75
CA ILE A 133 10.69 -6.54 13.45
C ILE A 133 10.77 -7.93 12.85
N LYS A 134 9.61 -8.54 12.63
CA LYS A 134 9.48 -9.82 11.92
C LYS A 134 8.89 -9.60 10.54
N TYR A 135 9.41 -10.35 9.58
CA TYR A 135 9.01 -10.32 8.19
C TYR A 135 8.56 -11.71 7.74
N SER A 136 7.51 -11.77 6.93
CA SER A 136 7.13 -12.98 6.19
C SER A 136 6.49 -12.60 4.85
N PRO A 137 6.87 -13.24 3.73
CA PRO A 137 6.24 -13.00 2.44
C PRO A 137 4.80 -13.55 2.43
N GLU A 138 3.86 -12.82 1.83
CA GLU A 138 2.48 -13.28 1.62
C GLU A 138 2.27 -13.69 0.16
N LYS A 139 2.54 -12.78 -0.78
CA LYS A 139 2.46 -13.02 -2.23
C LYS A 139 3.55 -12.31 -3.01
N GLU A 140 3.98 -12.93 -4.09
CA GLU A 140 4.86 -12.35 -5.10
C GLU A 140 4.23 -12.54 -6.47
N GLY A 141 4.20 -11.48 -7.27
CA GLY A 141 3.62 -11.43 -8.61
C GLY A 141 4.70 -11.02 -9.59
N PHE A 142 4.86 -11.75 -10.69
CA PHE A 142 5.96 -11.54 -11.63
C PHE A 142 5.60 -12.02 -13.03
N ILE A 143 6.43 -11.65 -14.01
CA ILE A 143 6.28 -12.08 -15.40
C ILE A 143 7.18 -13.27 -15.68
N GLU A 144 6.60 -14.33 -16.22
CA GLU A 144 7.31 -15.50 -16.73
C GLU A 144 6.74 -15.88 -18.09
N SER A 145 7.60 -15.96 -19.12
CA SER A 145 7.22 -16.30 -20.49
C SER A 145 6.02 -15.50 -21.02
N GLY A 146 5.97 -14.20 -20.70
CA GLY A 146 4.89 -13.29 -21.14
C GLY A 146 3.54 -13.51 -20.44
N LYS A 147 3.53 -14.16 -19.28
CA LYS A 147 2.34 -14.37 -18.42
C LYS A 147 2.56 -13.74 -17.05
N VAL A 148 1.49 -13.24 -16.44
CA VAL A 148 1.50 -12.84 -15.03
C VAL A 148 1.31 -14.10 -14.19
N ARG A 149 2.27 -14.39 -13.31
CA ARG A 149 2.21 -15.50 -12.36
C ARG A 149 2.28 -14.97 -10.94
N GLN A 150 1.76 -15.75 -9.99
CA GLN A 150 2.01 -15.54 -8.57
C GLN A 150 2.74 -16.69 -7.91
N ARG A 151 3.45 -16.37 -6.84
CA ARG A 151 3.94 -17.30 -5.84
C ARG A 151 3.28 -16.95 -4.51
N ASN A 152 2.78 -17.97 -3.82
CA ASN A 152 2.18 -17.83 -2.50
C ASN A 152 3.23 -18.14 -1.42
N LYS A 153 3.43 -17.20 -0.48
CA LYS A 153 4.36 -17.30 0.63
C LYS A 153 5.76 -17.74 0.15
N THR A 154 6.24 -18.88 0.63
CA THR A 154 7.53 -19.48 0.26
C THR A 154 7.37 -20.71 -0.63
N ASN A 155 6.20 -20.90 -1.26
CA ASN A 155 5.95 -22.07 -2.11
C ASN A 155 6.86 -22.07 -3.34
N VAL A 156 7.32 -23.25 -3.74
CA VAL A 156 8.09 -23.41 -4.98
C VAL A 156 7.17 -23.32 -6.21
N LYS A 157 5.97 -23.91 -6.10
CA LYS A 157 4.95 -23.85 -7.16
C LYS A 157 4.43 -22.42 -7.31
N THR A 158 4.20 -22.03 -8.56
CA THR A 158 3.63 -20.75 -8.96
C THR A 158 2.32 -21.00 -9.70
N ASP A 159 1.40 -20.06 -9.65
CA ASP A 159 0.08 -20.16 -10.28
C ASP A 159 -0.07 -19.09 -11.37
N LEU A 160 -0.64 -19.47 -12.52
CA LEU A 160 -0.95 -18.54 -13.60
C LEU A 160 -2.09 -17.60 -13.21
N ILE A 161 -1.87 -16.28 -13.21
CA ILE A 161 -2.94 -15.29 -13.01
C ILE A 161 -3.57 -14.91 -14.35
N LEU A 162 -2.75 -14.50 -15.32
CA LEU A 162 -3.24 -13.93 -16.57
C LEU A 162 -2.26 -14.14 -17.72
N GLU A 163 -2.79 -14.42 -18.90
CA GLU A 163 -2.04 -14.36 -20.16
C GLU A 163 -2.31 -13.03 -20.87
N LYS A 164 -1.32 -12.52 -21.60
CA LYS A 164 -1.42 -11.25 -22.35
C LYS A 164 -2.62 -11.19 -23.32
N GLY A 165 -3.01 -12.33 -23.88
CA GLY A 165 -4.18 -12.45 -24.76
C GLY A 165 -5.52 -12.18 -24.08
N SER A 166 -5.59 -12.28 -22.76
CA SER A 166 -6.79 -12.04 -21.97
C SER A 166 -7.09 -10.55 -21.71
N ILE A 167 -6.13 -9.66 -21.98
CA ILE A 167 -6.36 -8.20 -21.93
C ILE A 167 -7.28 -7.81 -23.10
N PRO A 168 -8.24 -6.87 -22.95
CA PRO A 168 -9.07 -6.40 -24.05
C PRO A 168 -8.26 -5.86 -25.24
N THR A 169 -8.64 -6.18 -26.47
CA THR A 169 -7.95 -5.66 -27.68
C THR A 169 -8.27 -4.19 -27.92
N TYR A 170 -9.49 -3.77 -27.63
CA TYR A 170 -9.94 -2.40 -27.80
C TYR A 170 -10.64 -1.91 -26.53
N PHE A 171 -10.47 -0.65 -26.18
CA PHE A 171 -11.07 -0.05 -24.99
C PHE A 171 -11.43 1.42 -25.22
N PHE A 172 -12.39 1.95 -24.47
CA PHE A 172 -12.73 3.38 -24.45
C PHE A 172 -11.89 4.10 -23.39
N PRO A 173 -11.02 5.07 -23.75
CA PRO A 173 -10.30 5.86 -22.75
C PRO A 173 -11.28 6.57 -21.82
N LYS A 174 -11.06 6.56 -20.50
CA LYS A 174 -12.01 7.14 -19.52
C LYS A 174 -12.16 8.66 -19.60
N VAL A 175 -11.21 9.33 -20.27
CA VAL A 175 -11.32 10.77 -20.59
C VAL A 175 -12.38 11.06 -21.65
N ASP A 176 -12.74 10.08 -22.48
CA ASP A 176 -13.79 10.20 -23.47
C ASP A 176 -15.14 9.84 -22.82
N ALA A 177 -15.75 10.81 -22.14
CA ALA A 177 -17.04 10.63 -21.49
C ALA A 177 -18.16 10.21 -22.48
N GLY A 178 -18.00 10.49 -23.77
CA GLY A 178 -18.96 10.13 -24.82
C GLY A 178 -18.81 8.70 -25.31
N ASN A 179 -17.73 7.99 -24.96
CA ASN A 179 -17.38 6.66 -25.48
C ASN A 179 -17.50 6.60 -27.01
N ILE A 180 -16.95 7.60 -27.70
CA ILE A 180 -17.13 7.78 -29.15
C ILE A 180 -16.30 6.75 -29.92
N HIS A 181 -15.04 6.54 -29.52
CA HIS A 181 -14.13 5.65 -30.24
C HIS A 181 -13.33 4.75 -29.31
N LYS A 182 -13.37 3.44 -29.60
CA LYS A 182 -12.43 2.51 -28.97
C LYS A 182 -11.04 2.68 -29.59
N VAL A 183 -10.02 2.65 -28.76
CA VAL A 183 -8.62 2.65 -29.17
C VAL A 183 -8.03 1.25 -29.07
N LEU A 184 -7.08 0.92 -29.93
CA LEU A 184 -6.30 -0.31 -29.83
C LEU A 184 -5.42 -0.25 -28.58
N VAL A 185 -5.55 -1.27 -27.72
CA VAL A 185 -4.75 -1.39 -26.51
C VAL A 185 -3.34 -1.84 -26.87
N SER A 186 -2.32 -1.11 -26.38
CA SER A 186 -0.94 -1.57 -26.46
C SER A 186 -0.72 -2.72 -25.50
N LYS A 187 -0.34 -3.85 -26.05
CA LYS A 187 0.11 -5.03 -25.31
C LYS A 187 1.46 -5.38 -25.91
N GLU A 188 2.49 -4.58 -25.68
CA GLU A 188 3.86 -4.93 -26.10
C GLU A 188 4.49 -5.83 -25.04
N GLU A 189 4.37 -5.40 -23.79
CA GLU A 189 4.75 -6.15 -22.59
C GLU A 189 3.85 -5.77 -21.41
N PHE A 190 3.90 -6.58 -20.35
CA PHE A 190 3.33 -6.19 -19.07
C PHE A 190 4.18 -5.07 -18.45
N GLY A 191 3.48 -4.09 -17.88
CA GLY A 191 4.05 -2.97 -17.15
C GLY A 191 4.00 -3.24 -15.65
N ARG A 192 3.45 -2.30 -14.88
CA ARG A 192 3.46 -2.36 -13.41
C ARG A 192 2.46 -3.38 -12.89
N LEU A 193 2.86 -4.05 -11.81
CA LEU A 193 2.02 -4.95 -11.04
C LEU A 193 1.91 -4.40 -9.62
N GLN A 194 0.76 -4.60 -8.96
CA GLN A 194 0.59 -4.28 -7.54
C GLN A 194 -0.53 -5.13 -6.94
N PHE A 195 -0.27 -5.84 -5.84
CA PHE A 195 -1.34 -6.48 -5.06
C PHE A 195 -2.08 -5.47 -4.19
N ASN A 196 -3.37 -5.71 -3.98
CA ASN A 196 -4.13 -5.09 -2.90
C ASN A 196 -3.77 -5.72 -1.56
N TYR A 197 -4.30 -5.17 -0.46
CA TYR A 197 -3.95 -5.65 0.86
C TYR A 197 -4.58 -7.01 1.17
N ASN A 198 -5.74 -7.36 0.61
CA ASN A 198 -6.32 -8.68 0.83
C ASN A 198 -5.72 -9.81 -0.03
N ALA A 199 -4.82 -9.47 -0.97
CA ALA A 199 -4.14 -10.42 -1.85
C ALA A 199 -5.08 -11.18 -2.82
N ASP A 200 -6.32 -10.73 -2.94
CA ASP A 200 -7.37 -11.24 -3.82
C ASP A 200 -7.53 -10.38 -5.09
N LYS A 201 -6.79 -9.27 -5.20
CA LYS A 201 -6.70 -8.44 -6.40
C LYS A 201 -5.25 -8.13 -6.76
N ILE A 202 -4.97 -8.10 -8.06
CA ILE A 202 -3.72 -7.54 -8.58
C ILE A 202 -4.03 -6.49 -9.65
N ALA A 203 -3.58 -5.27 -9.43
CA ALA A 203 -3.58 -4.24 -10.44
C ALA A 203 -2.43 -4.50 -11.43
N ILE A 204 -2.72 -4.37 -12.71
CA ILE A 204 -1.79 -4.60 -13.81
C ILE A 204 -1.78 -3.40 -14.74
N SER A 205 -0.66 -3.20 -15.42
CA SER A 205 -0.59 -2.34 -16.60
C SER A 205 0.11 -3.02 -17.77
N THR A 206 0.03 -2.42 -18.94
CA THR A 206 0.87 -2.74 -20.10
C THR A 206 1.78 -1.58 -20.47
N LYS A 207 2.69 -1.81 -21.41
CA LYS A 207 3.49 -0.75 -22.06
C LYS A 207 3.17 -0.63 -23.54
N GLY A 208 3.53 0.53 -24.09
CA GLY A 208 3.40 0.90 -25.50
C GLY A 208 2.75 2.28 -25.65
N LYS A 209 2.25 2.59 -26.84
CA LYS A 209 1.58 3.87 -27.15
C LYS A 209 0.26 4.10 -26.40
N MET A 210 -0.48 3.04 -26.16
CA MET A 210 -1.80 3.04 -25.53
C MET A 210 -1.80 2.03 -24.36
N PRO A 211 -0.99 2.25 -23.32
CA PRO A 211 -0.92 1.36 -22.16
C PRO A 211 -2.30 1.22 -21.52
N PHE A 212 -2.64 -0.02 -21.19
CA PHE A 212 -3.84 -0.39 -20.47
C PHE A 212 -3.56 -0.50 -18.98
N ILE A 213 -4.58 -0.22 -18.18
CA ILE A 213 -4.59 -0.43 -16.74
C ILE A 213 -5.83 -1.26 -16.40
N GLY A 214 -5.65 -2.29 -15.58
CA GLY A 214 -6.74 -3.16 -15.14
C GLY A 214 -6.49 -3.73 -13.76
N ILE A 215 -7.52 -4.32 -13.17
CA ILE A 215 -7.45 -5.13 -11.94
C ILE A 215 -7.89 -6.54 -12.28
N ILE A 216 -7.11 -7.52 -11.85
CA ILE A 216 -7.49 -8.93 -11.93
C ILE A 216 -7.96 -9.39 -10.56
N ILE A 217 -9.17 -9.96 -10.50
CA ILE A 217 -9.69 -10.63 -9.31
C ILE A 217 -9.14 -12.06 -9.28
N ILE A 218 -8.52 -12.43 -8.16
CA ILE A 218 -7.83 -13.71 -7.95
C ILE A 218 -8.70 -14.60 -7.07
N ASP A 219 -8.84 -15.86 -7.47
CA ASP A 219 -9.36 -16.91 -6.59
C ASP A 219 -8.35 -18.04 -6.43
N ASP A 220 -7.70 -18.08 -5.27
CA ASP A 220 -6.70 -19.09 -4.94
C ASP A 220 -7.29 -20.51 -4.83
N SER A 221 -8.61 -20.67 -4.69
CA SER A 221 -9.24 -22.00 -4.66
C SER A 221 -9.09 -22.74 -6.00
N LEU A 222 -8.93 -22.02 -7.11
CA LEU A 222 -8.64 -22.57 -8.43
C LEU A 222 -7.24 -23.19 -8.53
N ALA A 223 -6.28 -22.78 -7.66
CA ALA A 223 -4.94 -23.36 -7.64
C ALA A 223 -4.91 -24.82 -7.15
N VAL A 224 -5.91 -25.21 -6.35
CA VAL A 224 -6.07 -26.57 -5.77
C VAL A 224 -6.79 -27.51 -6.75
N GLN A 225 -7.58 -26.96 -7.67
CA GLN A 225 -8.32 -27.70 -8.71
C GLN A 225 -7.42 -28.01 -9.92
N GLY A 226 -6.22 -28.51 -9.67
CA GLY A 226 -5.32 -29.00 -10.72
C GLY A 226 -6.07 -29.90 -11.69
N PRO A 227 -5.64 -29.96 -12.97
CA PRO A 227 -6.41 -30.55 -14.05
C PRO A 227 -7.04 -31.87 -13.61
N SER A 228 -8.37 -31.93 -13.63
CA SER A 228 -9.12 -33.13 -13.30
C SER A 228 -8.60 -34.27 -14.15
N SER A 229 -7.77 -35.13 -13.57
CA SER A 229 -7.50 -36.46 -14.09
C SER A 229 -8.82 -37.21 -13.97
N GLY A 230 -9.59 -37.19 -15.07
CA GLY A 230 -10.79 -37.99 -15.22
C GLY A 230 -10.41 -39.46 -15.05
N ALA A 231 -10.64 -39.97 -13.83
CA ALA A 231 -10.55 -41.37 -13.52
C ALA A 231 -11.81 -42.07 -14.03
N GLY A 232 -11.66 -42.76 -15.16
CA GLY A 232 -12.24 -44.09 -15.40
C GLY A 232 -13.63 -44.17 -16.04
N SER A 233 -13.68 -44.66 -17.29
CA SER A 233 -14.18 -46.02 -17.58
C SER A 233 -13.87 -46.48 -19.03
N THR A 234 -13.03 -47.53 -19.10
CA THR A 234 -12.94 -48.65 -20.08
C THR A 234 -12.78 -48.39 -21.60
N PRO A 235 -11.78 -49.02 -22.28
CA PRO A 235 -11.61 -48.95 -23.73
C PRO A 235 -12.42 -50.02 -24.50
N PRO A 236 -12.64 -49.81 -25.81
CA PRO A 236 -12.32 -50.87 -26.74
C PRO A 236 -11.37 -50.43 -27.87
N SER A 237 -10.64 -51.43 -28.32
CA SER A 237 -9.57 -51.45 -29.33
C SER A 237 -9.86 -50.78 -30.66
N GLY A 238 -8.80 -50.25 -31.29
CA GLY A 238 -8.64 -50.25 -32.75
C GLY A 238 -7.82 -49.11 -33.34
N GLY A 239 -6.59 -49.40 -33.76
CA GLY A 239 -6.03 -48.87 -35.01
C GLY A 239 -5.28 -47.54 -35.02
N THR A 240 -3.95 -47.67 -35.20
CA THR A 240 -3.07 -46.89 -36.10
C THR A 240 -2.70 -45.42 -35.80
N THR A 241 -1.41 -45.27 -35.50
CA THR A 241 -0.41 -44.30 -36.01
C THR A 241 -0.60 -42.79 -35.81
N GLY A 242 0.38 -42.22 -35.10
CA GLY A 242 1.12 -41.06 -35.61
C GLY A 242 0.54 -39.69 -35.30
N GLY A 243 0.64 -39.27 -34.03
CA GLY A 243 0.41 -37.88 -33.66
C GLY A 243 0.85 -37.67 -32.22
N GLN A 244 2.09 -37.20 -32.04
CA GLN A 244 2.60 -36.75 -30.76
C GLN A 244 1.85 -35.46 -30.37
N SER A 245 0.60 -35.64 -29.96
CA SER A 245 -0.22 -34.62 -29.34
C SER A 245 0.23 -34.54 -27.90
N SER A 246 1.27 -33.74 -27.65
CA SER A 246 1.38 -33.06 -26.37
C SER A 246 0.24 -32.06 -26.25
N SER A 247 -1.00 -32.53 -26.15
CA SER A 247 -2.08 -31.76 -25.56
C SER A 247 -1.82 -31.67 -24.06
N GLY A 248 -0.73 -31.00 -23.71
CA GLY A 248 -0.41 -30.62 -22.35
C GLY A 248 -1.58 -29.79 -21.85
N MET A 249 -2.24 -30.29 -20.83
CA MET A 249 -3.38 -29.64 -20.22
C MET A 249 -3.00 -28.20 -19.90
N LYS A 250 -3.67 -27.24 -20.54
CA LYS A 250 -3.38 -25.83 -20.32
C LYS A 250 -3.73 -25.51 -18.87
N GLU A 251 -2.75 -25.03 -18.12
CA GLU A 251 -2.94 -24.54 -16.75
C GLU A 251 -4.12 -23.55 -16.73
N ILE A 252 -5.09 -23.78 -15.84
CA ILE A 252 -6.24 -22.90 -15.66
C ILE A 252 -5.77 -21.66 -14.89
N PRO A 253 -5.95 -20.45 -15.42
CA PRO A 253 -5.61 -19.24 -14.68
C PRO A 253 -6.49 -19.10 -13.42
N ILE A 254 -5.89 -18.64 -12.33
CA ILE A 254 -6.61 -18.32 -11.09
C ILE A 254 -7.22 -16.90 -11.11
N GLY A 255 -6.84 -16.08 -12.09
CA GLY A 255 -7.49 -14.80 -12.37
C GLY A 255 -8.85 -15.03 -13.02
N LYS A 256 -9.91 -14.65 -12.32
CA LYS A 256 -11.31 -14.92 -12.72
C LYS A 256 -11.94 -13.82 -13.55
N GLU A 257 -11.62 -12.58 -13.22
CA GLU A 257 -12.26 -11.40 -13.80
C GLU A 257 -11.23 -10.30 -14.01
N ILE A 258 -11.43 -9.52 -15.08
CA ILE A 258 -10.66 -8.32 -15.37
C ILE A 258 -11.55 -7.09 -15.32
N ILE A 259 -11.31 -6.23 -14.32
CA ILE A 259 -11.92 -4.91 -14.21
C ILE A 259 -11.03 -3.94 -14.97
N SER A 260 -11.52 -3.46 -16.11
CA SER A 260 -10.77 -2.55 -16.97
C SER A 260 -10.86 -1.12 -16.46
N LEU A 261 -9.72 -0.49 -16.18
CA LEU A 261 -9.69 0.86 -15.61
C LEU A 261 -9.55 1.94 -16.68
N ASP A 262 -8.46 1.94 -17.45
CA ASP A 262 -8.22 3.01 -18.43
C ASP A 262 -7.21 2.58 -19.50
N VAL A 263 -7.10 3.40 -20.56
CA VAL A 263 -6.01 3.40 -21.53
C VAL A 263 -5.45 4.81 -21.66
N LEU A 264 -4.16 4.98 -21.40
CA LEU A 264 -3.53 6.30 -21.30
C LEU A 264 -2.61 6.59 -22.49
N LYS A 265 -3.09 7.35 -23.47
CA LYS A 265 -2.33 7.68 -24.69
C LYS A 265 -0.97 8.33 -24.39
N ASP A 266 0.08 7.77 -24.98
CA ASP A 266 1.46 8.25 -24.95
C ASP A 266 1.98 8.50 -23.52
N LYS A 267 1.55 7.67 -22.55
CA LYS A 267 1.98 7.72 -21.14
C LYS A 267 2.81 6.50 -20.76
N ASN A 268 3.62 6.66 -19.72
CA ASN A 268 4.28 5.55 -19.04
C ASN A 268 3.68 5.37 -17.64
N ILE A 269 3.32 4.14 -17.27
CA ILE A 269 2.80 3.85 -15.93
C ILE A 269 3.97 3.68 -14.96
N ASP A 270 4.06 4.56 -13.96
CA ASP A 270 5.14 4.56 -12.99
C ASP A 270 4.89 3.51 -11.90
N PHE A 271 3.71 3.54 -11.30
CA PHE A 271 3.23 2.52 -10.36
C PHE A 271 1.72 2.61 -10.16
N LEU A 272 1.19 1.56 -9.53
CA LEU A 272 -0.20 1.45 -9.07
C LEU A 272 -0.17 1.26 -7.55
N VAL A 273 -1.19 1.72 -6.84
CA VAL A 273 -1.30 1.52 -5.39
C VAL A 273 -2.77 1.57 -4.95
N PHE A 274 -3.20 0.60 -4.15
CA PHE A 274 -4.55 0.55 -3.59
C PHE A 274 -4.68 1.50 -2.39
N SER A 275 -5.87 2.06 -2.18
CA SER A 275 -6.23 2.72 -0.93
C SER A 275 -6.24 1.70 0.22
N GLN A 276 -6.13 2.18 1.47
CA GLN A 276 -5.99 1.29 2.63
C GLN A 276 -7.20 0.39 2.87
N ASP A 277 -8.36 0.77 2.36
CA ASP A 277 -9.63 0.03 2.36
C ASP A 277 -9.87 -0.79 1.08
N ASP A 278 -8.92 -0.80 0.14
CA ASP A 278 -9.00 -1.42 -1.18
C ASP A 278 -10.16 -0.92 -2.08
N GLU A 279 -10.86 0.16 -1.73
CA GLU A 279 -11.98 0.71 -2.52
C GLU A 279 -11.51 1.46 -3.78
N PHE A 280 -10.30 2.01 -3.74
CA PHE A 280 -9.70 2.76 -4.83
C PHE A 280 -8.33 2.22 -5.22
N VAL A 281 -7.95 2.45 -6.47
CA VAL A 281 -6.57 2.28 -6.94
C VAL A 281 -6.11 3.56 -7.61
N LEU A 282 -4.94 4.03 -7.18
CA LEU A 282 -4.24 5.14 -7.76
C LEU A 282 -3.27 4.65 -8.82
N CYS A 283 -3.21 5.37 -9.94
CA CYS A 283 -2.20 5.25 -10.97
C CYS A 283 -1.37 6.52 -11.02
N GLN A 284 -0.08 6.38 -10.70
CA GLN A 284 0.92 7.40 -11.01
C GLN A 284 1.49 7.11 -12.40
N TYR A 285 1.49 8.10 -13.28
CA TYR A 285 2.02 7.96 -14.63
C TYR A 285 2.78 9.22 -15.06
N SER A 286 3.58 9.06 -16.11
CA SER A 286 4.34 10.14 -16.72
C SER A 286 4.04 10.35 -18.20
N ASP A 287 4.18 11.61 -18.65
CA ASP A 287 4.22 11.93 -20.07
C ASP A 287 5.64 11.75 -20.67
N SER A 288 5.77 12.00 -21.97
CA SER A 288 7.04 11.92 -22.71
C SER A 288 8.11 12.91 -22.24
N ASN A 289 7.69 13.98 -21.54
CA ASN A 289 8.57 15.00 -20.97
C ASN A 289 8.86 14.73 -19.49
N ASN A 290 8.60 13.50 -19.01
CA ASN A 290 8.71 13.06 -17.61
C ASN A 290 7.83 13.82 -16.61
N GLY A 291 6.82 14.53 -17.11
CA GLY A 291 5.80 15.14 -16.29
C GLY A 291 4.96 14.12 -15.55
N LYS A 292 4.79 14.26 -14.23
CA LYS A 292 4.15 13.27 -13.35
C LYS A 292 2.72 13.67 -12.99
N PHE A 293 1.83 12.68 -13.07
CA PHE A 293 0.39 12.84 -12.84
C PHE A 293 -0.18 11.68 -12.04
N ILE A 294 -1.44 11.85 -11.65
CA ILE A 294 -2.20 10.88 -10.87
C ILE A 294 -3.62 10.78 -11.43
N ARG A 295 -4.12 9.55 -11.55
CA ARG A 295 -5.55 9.23 -11.67
C ARG A 295 -5.94 8.22 -10.61
N VAL A 296 -7.20 8.24 -10.20
CA VAL A 296 -7.73 7.34 -9.18
C VAL A 296 -9.01 6.70 -9.71
N TYR A 297 -9.13 5.39 -9.52
CA TYR A 297 -10.24 4.62 -10.03
C TYR A 297 -10.90 3.83 -8.90
N ASN A 298 -12.22 3.67 -8.95
CA ASN A 298 -12.93 2.73 -8.08
C ASN A 298 -12.56 1.29 -8.46
N THR A 299 -12.27 0.43 -7.48
CA THR A 299 -11.81 -0.94 -7.74
C THR A 299 -12.93 -1.93 -8.06
N GLY A 300 -14.19 -1.59 -7.80
CA GLY A 300 -15.35 -2.45 -8.05
C GLY A 300 -15.84 -2.36 -9.50
N GLU A 301 -15.97 -1.16 -10.04
CA GLU A 301 -16.50 -0.95 -11.41
C GLU A 301 -15.48 -0.35 -12.40
N GLY A 302 -14.30 0.06 -11.90
CA GLY A 302 -13.26 0.66 -12.74
C GLY A 302 -13.59 2.05 -13.27
N SER A 303 -14.49 2.79 -12.61
CA SER A 303 -14.79 4.18 -12.93
C SER A 303 -13.68 5.12 -12.44
N LEU A 304 -13.40 6.17 -13.20
CA LEU A 304 -12.53 7.27 -12.77
C LEU A 304 -13.28 8.11 -11.73
N ILE A 305 -12.62 8.52 -10.65
CA ILE A 305 -13.26 9.41 -9.67
C ILE A 305 -13.64 10.76 -10.31
N PRO A 306 -14.67 11.47 -9.82
CA PRO A 306 -15.15 12.72 -10.41
C PRO A 306 -14.26 13.93 -10.08
N VAL A 307 -12.93 13.74 -10.03
CA VAL A 307 -11.95 14.81 -9.76
C VAL A 307 -10.86 14.76 -10.82
N ASN A 308 -10.87 15.75 -11.71
CA ASN A 308 -9.85 15.88 -12.75
C ASN A 308 -8.72 16.79 -12.28
N LEU A 309 -7.71 16.20 -11.62
CA LEU A 309 -6.53 16.93 -11.16
C LEU A 309 -5.77 17.62 -12.30
N GLU A 310 -5.80 17.07 -13.50
CA GLU A 310 -5.16 17.64 -14.69
C GLU A 310 -5.86 18.91 -15.19
N SER A 311 -7.13 19.12 -14.85
CA SER A 311 -7.85 20.37 -15.14
C SER A 311 -7.70 21.42 -14.03
N ILE A 312 -7.37 20.98 -12.81
CA ILE A 312 -7.20 21.85 -11.64
C ILE A 312 -5.79 22.45 -11.61
N PHE A 313 -4.78 21.64 -11.92
CA PHE A 313 -3.38 22.05 -11.86
C PHE A 313 -2.80 22.21 -13.28
N PRO A 314 -1.95 23.23 -13.53
CA PRO A 314 -1.37 23.48 -14.84
C PRO A 314 -0.34 22.40 -15.19
N VAL A 315 -0.83 21.35 -15.83
CA VAL A 315 -0.09 20.13 -16.12
C VAL A 315 1.17 20.35 -16.95
N ASP A 316 1.31 21.46 -17.67
CA ASP A 316 2.51 21.83 -18.40
C ASP A 316 3.64 22.36 -17.50
N LYS A 317 3.32 22.79 -16.27
CA LYS A 317 4.25 23.47 -15.34
C LYS A 317 4.44 22.78 -14.01
N VAL A 318 3.56 21.85 -13.63
CA VAL A 318 3.64 21.15 -12.34
C VAL A 318 3.65 19.64 -12.49
N ASN A 319 4.20 18.99 -11.47
CA ASN A 319 4.10 17.57 -11.22
C ASN A 319 3.16 17.34 -10.04
N ILE A 320 2.36 16.27 -10.12
CA ILE A 320 1.47 15.82 -9.06
C ILE A 320 2.02 14.47 -8.57
N LEU A 321 2.56 14.43 -7.35
CA LEU A 321 3.30 13.30 -6.81
C LEU A 321 2.52 12.66 -5.67
N PHE A 322 2.34 11.34 -5.73
CA PHE A 322 1.64 10.62 -4.67
C PHE A 322 2.45 10.68 -3.37
N ASN A 323 1.76 10.90 -2.24
CA ASN A 323 2.40 10.99 -0.92
C ASN A 323 1.78 10.00 0.11
N GLY A 324 0.81 9.18 -0.29
CA GLY A 324 0.21 8.17 0.59
C GLY A 324 -1.30 8.26 0.68
N PHE A 325 -1.89 7.17 1.16
CA PHE A 325 -3.27 7.16 1.63
C PHE A 325 -3.29 7.22 3.16
N ASP A 326 -4.27 7.93 3.71
CA ASP A 326 -4.63 7.87 5.13
C ASP A 326 -6.14 7.61 5.21
N LYS A 327 -6.50 6.35 5.47
CA LYS A 327 -7.88 5.87 5.40
C LYS A 327 -8.54 6.26 4.07
N GLU A 328 -9.55 7.12 4.13
CA GLU A 328 -10.39 7.58 3.03
C GLU A 328 -9.84 8.85 2.37
N THR A 329 -8.58 9.20 2.63
CA THR A 329 -7.92 10.38 2.10
C THR A 329 -6.73 10.01 1.24
N LEU A 330 -6.66 10.60 0.04
CA LEU A 330 -5.48 10.61 -0.80
C LEU A 330 -4.64 11.86 -0.50
N ASN A 331 -3.39 11.68 -0.09
CA ASN A 331 -2.43 12.76 0.07
C ASN A 331 -1.46 12.79 -1.12
N PHE A 332 -1.19 13.97 -1.65
CA PHE A 332 -0.25 14.18 -2.75
C PHE A 332 0.44 15.54 -2.65
N GLN A 333 1.51 15.72 -3.41
CA GLN A 333 2.28 16.95 -3.46
C GLN A 333 2.24 17.53 -4.87
N VAL A 334 2.02 18.83 -4.97
CA VAL A 334 2.14 19.59 -6.21
C VAL A 334 3.45 20.36 -6.17
N VAL A 335 4.34 20.09 -7.11
CA VAL A 335 5.66 20.72 -7.23
C VAL A 335 5.86 21.29 -8.63
N LYS A 336 6.71 22.30 -8.77
CA LYS A 336 7.07 22.81 -10.10
C LYS A 336 7.80 21.73 -10.90
N ARG A 337 7.59 21.72 -12.21
CA ARG A 337 8.40 20.91 -13.14
C ARG A 337 9.80 21.48 -13.28
N ASN A 338 9.88 22.79 -13.50
CA ASN A 338 11.13 23.51 -13.55
C ASN A 338 11.11 24.68 -12.56
N GLU A 339 12.24 24.94 -11.91
CA GLU A 339 12.37 26.06 -10.98
C GLU A 339 12.03 27.42 -11.61
N LYS A 340 12.29 27.55 -12.92
CA LYS A 340 12.03 28.76 -13.71
C LYS A 340 10.57 28.94 -14.13
N ASP A 341 9.72 27.92 -13.95
CA ASP A 341 8.32 28.01 -14.35
C ASP A 341 7.58 29.03 -13.46
N ASN A 342 6.91 29.98 -14.10
CA ASN A 342 6.04 30.93 -13.42
C ASN A 342 4.72 30.23 -13.10
N VAL A 343 4.60 29.78 -11.85
CA VAL A 343 3.47 29.05 -11.28
C VAL A 343 3.02 29.79 -10.02
N ASP A 344 1.70 29.91 -9.84
CA ASP A 344 1.14 30.45 -8.60
C ASP A 344 1.66 29.67 -7.38
N GLY A 345 2.29 30.36 -6.43
CA GLY A 345 2.76 29.73 -5.18
C GLY A 345 1.61 29.11 -4.37
N ASN A 346 0.38 29.58 -4.56
CA ASN A 346 -0.80 29.05 -3.87
C ASN A 346 -1.16 27.63 -4.30
N ILE A 347 -0.74 27.16 -5.47
CA ILE A 347 -1.01 25.78 -5.89
C ILE A 347 0.11 24.81 -5.50
N ILE A 348 1.32 25.30 -5.24
CA ILE A 348 2.46 24.49 -4.82
C ILE A 348 2.33 24.11 -3.34
N GLY A 349 2.56 22.83 -3.02
CA GLY A 349 2.49 22.32 -1.65
C GLY A 349 1.84 20.96 -1.54
N ASN A 350 1.49 20.59 -0.31
CA ASN A 350 0.79 19.34 0.00
C ASN A 350 -0.72 19.54 -0.13
N TRP A 351 -1.38 18.52 -0.65
CA TRP A 351 -2.80 18.49 -0.89
C TRP A 351 -3.38 17.17 -0.38
N SER A 352 -4.64 17.25 0.05
CA SER A 352 -5.45 16.12 0.43
C SER A 352 -6.73 16.12 -0.40
N LEU A 353 -7.13 14.93 -0.84
CA LEU A 353 -8.40 14.67 -1.49
C LEU A 353 -9.17 13.66 -0.64
N ASP A 354 -10.32 14.08 -0.15
CA ASP A 354 -11.30 13.19 0.47
C ASP A 354 -11.91 12.28 -0.61
N LEU A 355 -11.84 10.96 -0.46
CA LEU A 355 -12.29 9.99 -1.45
C LEU A 355 -13.78 9.62 -1.33
N LYS A 356 -14.48 10.12 -0.31
CA LYS A 356 -15.93 9.99 -0.16
C LYS A 356 -16.66 11.20 -0.72
N GLU A 357 -16.22 12.39 -0.32
CA GLU A 357 -16.81 13.66 -0.72
C GLU A 357 -16.18 14.23 -2.01
N PHE A 358 -15.05 13.67 -2.44
CA PHE A 358 -14.28 14.17 -3.59
C PHE A 358 -13.86 15.64 -3.44
N LYS A 359 -13.61 16.05 -2.19
CA LYS A 359 -13.25 17.42 -1.83
C LYS A 359 -11.74 17.58 -1.71
N LEU A 360 -11.21 18.54 -2.47
CA LEU A 360 -9.79 18.86 -2.47
C LEU A 360 -9.46 19.97 -1.44
N THR A 361 -8.43 19.76 -0.63
CA THR A 361 -7.97 20.69 0.42
C THR A 361 -6.45 20.83 0.38
N LYS A 362 -5.94 22.06 0.42
CA LYS A 362 -4.51 22.33 0.61
C LYS A 362 -4.14 22.21 2.09
N ILE A 363 -3.02 21.55 2.41
CA ILE A 363 -2.54 21.29 3.78
C ILE A 363 -1.49 22.31 4.20
#